data_AF-A0A9E3B6F9-F1
#
_entry.id   AF-A0A9E3B6F9-F1
#
_cell.length_a   1.000
_cell.length_b   1.000
_cell.length_c   1.000
_cell.angle_alpha   90.00
_cell.angle_beta   90.00
_cell.angle_gamma   90.00
#
_symmetry.space_group_name_H-M   'P 1'
#
loop_
_entity.id
_entity.type
_entity.pdbx_description
1 polymer ?
#
loop_
_entity_poly.entity_id
_entity_poly.type
_entity_poly.pdbx_seq_one_letter_code
_entity_poly.pdbx_strand_id
1 'polypeptide(L)'
;MTVISEAQHMSESASRDFHDYLTGLIKQATRTYLAQEQIQFDVEQLPMDLRFSAQSSFGDYSMPVMAWASKNKLGRPLPQIAEALVTILRDMRPSAIEEITVTRGFINFRLNRAEVGKIIIERVLAAGPDFGQSDSGIGTKIIVEHTNINSNKAAHVGHLRNSCLGDTVVRMLRSQGFQVEADNYIDDSGVQVADVVVGFLLLQQGKLQLAEGNEQLPGESFDYFCSRVYVAISKVYDDKESESGQKALELRKTVLHAIEHGEEPESGPDYPLLAADISHQIVQAHLNTMGRLNISYDLLPWESALLKAGLWKKTFEMLRNRNLLEKPETGPSAGCWILPFGDGDTQTNEGDRTSDKILVRSDGTATYTAKDIAYQLWKFGLADEIGVDFHFALWGIQRNGHKLWTMRTPNDPSGGSEKADSRRFGHAKSVINVIDVRQSYLQQVVYESLRRLGYVEQADH
;
A
#
# COMPACT_ATOMS: atom_id res chain seq x y z
N MET A 1 -51.27 6.87 -12.39
CA MET A 1 -50.73 7.20 -13.73
C MET A 1 -49.28 7.51 -13.53
N THR A 2 -48.46 6.47 -13.58
CA THR A 2 -47.04 6.50 -13.27
C THR A 2 -46.36 6.23 -14.59
N VAL A 3 -45.77 7.25 -15.19
CA VAL A 3 -44.97 7.11 -16.41
C VAL A 3 -43.65 6.48 -15.99
N ILE A 4 -43.59 5.16 -16.11
CA ILE A 4 -42.36 4.40 -15.97
C ILE A 4 -41.56 4.67 -17.24
N SER A 5 -40.44 5.39 -17.12
CA SER A 5 -39.54 5.63 -18.25
C SER A 5 -38.95 4.30 -18.71
N GLU A 6 -39.07 4.00 -19.99
CA GLU A 6 -38.51 2.85 -20.72
C GLU A 6 -36.97 2.84 -20.78
N ALA A 7 -36.28 3.32 -19.74
CA ALA A 7 -34.83 3.36 -19.64
C ALA A 7 -34.24 2.20 -18.80
N GLN A 8 -35.06 1.24 -18.36
CA GLN A 8 -34.63 0.15 -17.45
C GLN A 8 -34.56 -1.24 -18.07
N HIS A 9 -34.61 -1.39 -19.40
CA HIS A 9 -34.43 -2.69 -20.06
C HIS A 9 -33.48 -2.66 -21.26
N MET A 10 -32.26 -2.16 -21.04
CA MET A 10 -31.09 -2.49 -21.88
C MET A 10 -29.85 -2.72 -21.00
N SER A 11 -29.89 -3.76 -20.17
CA SER A 11 -28.68 -4.34 -19.59
C SER A 11 -28.23 -5.55 -20.43
N GLU A 12 -27.83 -5.30 -21.67
CA GLU A 12 -26.87 -6.18 -22.33
C GLU A 12 -25.50 -5.51 -22.18
N SER A 13 -24.66 -6.14 -21.37
CA SER A 13 -23.27 -5.76 -21.15
C SER A 13 -22.51 -5.82 -22.47
N ALA A 14 -22.55 -4.74 -23.26
CA ALA A 14 -21.52 -4.54 -24.27
C ALA A 14 -20.19 -4.46 -23.51
N SER A 15 -19.35 -5.47 -23.68
CA SER A 15 -18.05 -5.50 -23.04
C SER A 15 -17.30 -4.20 -23.34
N ARG A 16 -16.83 -3.50 -22.29
CA ARG A 16 -15.95 -2.33 -22.43
C ARG A 16 -14.55 -2.75 -22.90
N ASP A 17 -14.22 -4.03 -22.84
CA ASP A 17 -12.94 -4.58 -23.25
C ASP A 17 -13.09 -5.43 -24.52
N PHE A 18 -12.19 -5.20 -25.48
CA PHE A 18 -12.19 -5.89 -26.77
C PHE A 18 -11.83 -7.39 -26.64
N HIS A 19 -10.96 -7.74 -25.70
CA HIS A 19 -10.61 -9.12 -25.38
C HIS A 19 -11.84 -9.90 -24.88
N ASP A 20 -12.62 -9.29 -24.00
CA ASP A 20 -13.86 -9.89 -23.48
C ASP A 20 -14.93 -10.03 -24.56
N TYR A 21 -15.05 -9.03 -25.46
CA TYR A 21 -15.92 -9.12 -26.63
C TYR A 21 -15.55 -10.31 -27.54
N LEU A 22 -14.27 -10.45 -27.89
CA LEU A 22 -13.79 -11.57 -28.70
C LEU A 22 -13.96 -12.92 -27.99
N THR A 23 -13.65 -12.98 -26.70
CA THR A 23 -13.86 -14.20 -25.90
C THR A 23 -15.33 -14.60 -25.87
N GLY A 24 -16.25 -13.63 -25.75
CA GLY A 24 -17.69 -13.85 -25.85
C GLY A 24 -18.11 -14.42 -27.21
N LEU A 25 -17.60 -13.87 -28.31
CA LEU A 25 -17.86 -14.38 -29.66
C LEU A 25 -17.35 -15.82 -29.84
N ILE A 26 -16.14 -16.12 -29.36
CA ILE A 26 -15.55 -17.46 -29.44
C ILE A 26 -16.38 -18.45 -28.62
N LYS A 27 -16.81 -18.08 -27.40
CA LYS A 27 -17.69 -18.92 -26.57
C LYS A 27 -19.02 -19.18 -27.29
N GLN A 28 -19.62 -18.17 -27.91
CA GLN A 28 -20.86 -18.32 -28.67
C GLN A 28 -20.68 -19.27 -29.85
N ALA A 29 -19.64 -19.08 -30.68
CA ALA A 29 -19.34 -19.96 -31.79
C ALA A 29 -19.07 -21.41 -31.33
N THR A 30 -18.43 -21.55 -30.18
CA THR A 30 -18.16 -22.86 -29.58
C THR A 30 -19.44 -23.54 -29.10
N ARG A 31 -20.38 -22.82 -28.46
CA ARG A 31 -21.69 -23.38 -28.10
C ARG A 31 -22.46 -23.84 -29.34
N THR A 32 -22.43 -23.06 -30.42
CA THR A 32 -23.04 -23.44 -31.70
C THR A 32 -22.42 -24.71 -32.27
N TYR A 33 -21.08 -24.82 -32.29
CA TYR A 33 -20.38 -26.01 -32.74
C TYR A 33 -20.74 -27.25 -31.92
N LEU A 34 -20.70 -27.15 -30.59
CA LEU A 34 -21.04 -28.25 -29.69
C LEU A 34 -22.48 -28.74 -29.90
N ALA A 35 -23.42 -27.82 -30.12
CA ALA A 35 -24.81 -28.16 -30.42
C ALA A 35 -24.97 -28.86 -31.79
N GLN A 36 -24.29 -28.39 -32.84
CA GLN A 36 -24.32 -28.98 -34.18
C GLN A 36 -23.76 -30.41 -34.18
N GLU A 37 -22.67 -30.65 -33.44
CA GLU A 37 -22.02 -31.96 -33.34
C GLU A 37 -22.62 -32.87 -32.25
N GLN A 38 -23.66 -32.41 -31.54
CA GLN A 38 -24.29 -33.13 -30.42
C GLN A 38 -23.29 -33.52 -29.30
N ILE A 39 -22.30 -32.66 -29.05
CA ILE A 39 -21.29 -32.87 -28.02
C ILE A 39 -21.78 -32.25 -26.71
N GLN A 40 -21.98 -33.07 -25.68
CA GLN A 40 -22.31 -32.61 -24.34
C GLN A 40 -21.06 -32.17 -23.58
N PHE A 41 -20.70 -30.89 -23.73
CA PHE A 41 -19.60 -30.28 -23.00
C PHE A 41 -19.96 -28.86 -22.56
N ASP A 42 -19.54 -28.49 -21.35
CA ASP A 42 -19.70 -27.12 -20.86
C ASP A 42 -18.60 -26.22 -21.40
N VAL A 43 -18.96 -25.24 -22.23
CA VAL A 43 -17.99 -24.31 -22.84
C VAL A 43 -17.18 -23.53 -21.81
N GLU A 44 -17.73 -23.30 -20.61
CA GLU A 44 -17.03 -22.56 -19.56
C GLU A 44 -15.84 -23.34 -18.99
N GLN A 45 -15.77 -24.65 -19.25
CA GLN A 45 -14.64 -25.51 -18.88
C GLN A 45 -13.54 -25.54 -19.95
N LEU A 46 -13.74 -24.89 -21.11
CA LEU A 46 -12.69 -24.79 -22.13
C LEU A 46 -11.78 -23.59 -21.85
N PRO A 47 -10.45 -23.77 -21.87
CA PRO A 47 -9.53 -22.66 -21.71
C PRO A 47 -9.58 -21.77 -22.97
N MET A 48 -10.07 -20.55 -22.82
CA MET A 48 -10.09 -19.52 -23.87
C MET A 48 -8.83 -18.67 -23.77
N ASP A 49 -7.71 -19.18 -24.28
CA ASP A 49 -6.41 -18.52 -24.20
C ASP A 49 -6.18 -17.53 -25.36
N LEU A 50 -7.04 -16.51 -25.42
CA LEU A 50 -6.93 -15.46 -26.43
C LEU A 50 -5.75 -14.53 -26.10
N ARG A 51 -4.84 -14.30 -27.04
CA ARG A 51 -3.67 -13.43 -26.83
C ARG A 51 -3.47 -12.51 -28.01
N PHE A 52 -2.67 -11.47 -27.84
CA PHE A 52 -2.11 -10.76 -28.98
C PHE A 52 -1.29 -11.72 -29.84
N SER A 53 -1.43 -11.61 -31.16
CA SER A 53 -0.68 -12.43 -32.09
C SER A 53 0.82 -12.15 -31.96
N ALA A 54 1.63 -13.21 -31.91
CA ALA A 54 3.09 -13.09 -31.83
C ALA A 54 3.71 -12.48 -33.11
N GLN A 55 3.00 -12.55 -34.24
CA GLN A 55 3.41 -12.01 -35.52
C GLN A 55 2.23 -11.33 -36.20
N SER A 56 2.45 -10.15 -36.80
CA SER A 56 1.43 -9.38 -37.50
C SER A 56 0.85 -10.08 -38.75
N SER A 57 1.57 -11.06 -39.30
CA SER A 57 1.09 -11.91 -40.38
C SER A 57 -0.10 -12.78 -39.96
N PHE A 58 -0.19 -13.15 -38.68
CA PHE A 58 -1.32 -13.93 -38.17
C PHE A 58 -2.53 -13.05 -37.85
N GLY A 59 -2.37 -11.74 -37.73
CA GLY A 59 -3.43 -10.82 -37.34
C GLY A 59 -3.06 -10.07 -36.06
N ASP A 60 -4.07 -9.63 -35.32
CA ASP A 60 -3.90 -8.85 -34.10
C ASP A 60 -4.13 -9.73 -32.85
N TYR A 61 -5.03 -10.72 -32.92
CA TYR A 61 -5.24 -11.71 -31.85
C TYR A 61 -5.16 -13.15 -32.37
N SER A 62 -4.73 -14.06 -31.51
CA SER A 62 -4.66 -15.50 -31.78
C SER A 62 -5.14 -16.31 -30.58
N MET A 63 -5.82 -17.43 -30.84
CA MET A 63 -6.21 -18.40 -29.84
C MET A 63 -5.75 -19.81 -30.25
N PRO A 64 -4.92 -20.50 -29.44
CA PRO A 64 -4.57 -21.89 -29.68
C PRO A 64 -5.73 -22.82 -29.32
N VAL A 65 -6.23 -23.59 -30.29
CA VAL A 65 -7.24 -24.63 -30.02
C VAL A 65 -6.60 -25.87 -29.38
N MET A 66 -5.26 -25.94 -29.33
CA MET A 66 -4.48 -27.12 -28.90
C MET A 66 -4.72 -27.45 -27.44
N ALA A 67 -4.97 -26.43 -26.62
CA ALA A 67 -5.31 -26.58 -25.21
C ALA A 67 -6.60 -27.41 -25.00
N TRP A 68 -7.43 -27.57 -26.03
CA TRP A 68 -8.68 -28.31 -25.98
C TRP A 68 -8.49 -29.81 -26.27
N ALA A 69 -7.27 -30.25 -26.55
CA ALA A 69 -6.93 -31.68 -26.73
C ALA A 69 -7.11 -32.52 -25.46
N SER A 70 -7.32 -31.89 -24.29
CA SER A 70 -7.31 -32.61 -23.03
C SER A 70 -8.45 -33.64 -22.92
N LYS A 71 -8.06 -34.91 -22.67
CA LYS A 71 -8.94 -36.06 -22.39
C LYS A 71 -9.89 -36.50 -23.52
N ASN A 72 -9.63 -36.14 -24.78
CA ASN A 72 -10.43 -36.60 -25.93
C ASN A 72 -11.94 -36.25 -25.83
N LYS A 73 -12.31 -35.28 -24.99
CA LYS A 73 -13.71 -35.03 -24.59
C LYS A 73 -14.61 -34.57 -25.73
N LEU A 74 -14.04 -33.91 -26.74
CA LEU A 74 -14.76 -33.47 -27.93
C LEU A 74 -14.80 -34.53 -29.04
N GLY A 75 -14.02 -35.61 -28.94
CA GLY A 75 -14.05 -36.74 -29.89
C GLY A 75 -13.78 -36.38 -31.36
N ARG A 76 -13.13 -35.24 -31.63
CA ARG A 76 -12.90 -34.68 -32.97
C ARG A 76 -11.45 -34.18 -33.13
N PRO A 77 -10.84 -34.30 -34.33
CA PRO A 77 -9.53 -33.72 -34.61
C PRO A 77 -9.52 -32.20 -34.45
N LEU A 78 -8.52 -31.66 -33.74
CA LEU A 78 -8.39 -30.22 -33.49
C LEU A 78 -8.40 -29.34 -34.74
N PRO A 79 -7.75 -29.72 -35.87
CA PRO A 79 -7.86 -28.92 -37.09
C PRO A 79 -9.29 -28.80 -37.60
N GLN A 80 -10.10 -29.87 -37.47
CA GLN A 80 -11.50 -29.84 -37.88
C GLN A 80 -12.33 -28.94 -36.98
N ILE A 81 -12.07 -28.97 -35.66
CA ILE A 81 -12.71 -28.05 -34.70
C ILE A 81 -12.36 -26.60 -35.05
N ALA A 82 -11.09 -26.29 -35.30
CA ALA A 82 -10.65 -24.94 -35.64
C ALA A 82 -11.33 -24.41 -36.92
N GLU A 83 -11.37 -25.22 -37.99
CA GLU A 83 -12.03 -24.84 -39.25
C GLU A 83 -13.54 -24.68 -39.10
N ALA A 84 -14.20 -25.56 -38.33
CA ALA A 84 -15.63 -25.46 -38.05
C ALA A 84 -15.96 -24.20 -37.25
N LEU A 85 -15.16 -23.88 -36.22
CA LEU A 85 -15.31 -22.64 -35.45
C LEU A 85 -15.11 -21.40 -36.31
N VAL A 86 -14.08 -21.39 -37.18
CA VAL A 86 -13.85 -20.27 -38.09
C VAL A 86 -15.01 -20.10 -39.07
N THR A 87 -15.60 -21.19 -39.54
CA THR A 87 -16.81 -21.13 -40.39
C THR A 87 -17.96 -20.45 -39.64
N ILE A 88 -18.27 -20.91 -38.42
CA ILE A 88 -19.33 -20.32 -37.59
C ILE A 88 -19.04 -18.84 -37.29
N LEU A 89 -17.80 -18.51 -36.90
CA LEU A 89 -17.40 -17.13 -36.59
C LEU A 89 -17.51 -16.20 -37.79
N ARG A 90 -17.18 -16.68 -39.00
CA ARG A 90 -17.36 -15.90 -40.24
C ARG A 90 -18.84 -15.70 -40.56
N ASP A 91 -19.68 -16.71 -40.33
CA ASP A 91 -21.13 -16.62 -40.54
C ASP A 91 -21.79 -15.63 -39.57
N MET A 92 -21.24 -15.46 -38.36
CA MET A 92 -21.67 -14.44 -37.40
C MET A 92 -21.38 -13.00 -37.88
N ARG A 93 -20.50 -12.81 -38.86
CA ARG A 93 -20.10 -11.50 -39.43
C ARG A 93 -19.81 -10.41 -38.40
N PRO A 94 -18.89 -10.63 -37.44
CA PRO A 94 -18.55 -9.62 -36.45
C PRO A 94 -17.93 -8.39 -37.12
N SER A 95 -18.58 -7.23 -37.01
CA SER A 95 -18.17 -5.98 -37.69
C SER A 95 -16.74 -5.52 -37.37
N ALA A 96 -16.29 -5.84 -36.14
CA ALA A 96 -14.96 -5.49 -35.64
C ALA A 96 -13.82 -6.37 -36.18
N ILE A 97 -14.11 -7.40 -36.97
CA ILE A 97 -13.12 -8.35 -37.50
C ILE A 97 -13.12 -8.29 -39.02
N GLU A 98 -11.96 -8.01 -39.60
CA GLU A 98 -11.72 -8.00 -41.04
C GLU A 98 -11.51 -9.43 -41.55
N GLU A 99 -10.74 -10.23 -40.83
CA GLU A 99 -10.32 -11.56 -41.27
C GLU A 99 -10.21 -12.52 -40.08
N ILE A 100 -10.67 -13.76 -40.30
CA ILE A 100 -10.46 -14.88 -39.38
C ILE A 100 -9.77 -16.00 -40.15
N THR A 101 -8.63 -16.50 -39.67
CA THR A 101 -7.86 -17.56 -40.32
C THR A 101 -7.52 -18.69 -39.36
N VAL A 102 -7.22 -19.88 -39.91
CA VAL A 102 -6.62 -20.97 -39.15
C VAL A 102 -5.18 -21.15 -39.61
N THR A 103 -4.23 -21.23 -38.68
CA THR A 103 -2.84 -21.58 -39.00
C THR A 103 -2.28 -22.51 -37.95
N ARG A 104 -1.94 -23.74 -38.34
CA ARG A 104 -1.34 -24.77 -37.44
C ARG A 104 -2.09 -24.93 -36.11
N GLY A 105 -3.42 -24.81 -36.15
CA GLY A 105 -4.28 -24.96 -34.98
C GLY A 105 -4.55 -23.69 -34.15
N PHE A 106 -4.01 -22.55 -34.56
CA PHE A 106 -4.42 -21.25 -34.05
C PHE A 106 -5.59 -20.72 -34.87
N ILE A 107 -6.62 -20.22 -34.19
CA ILE A 107 -7.60 -19.33 -34.80
C ILE A 107 -7.05 -17.91 -34.63
N ASN A 108 -6.86 -17.20 -35.73
CA ASN A 108 -6.34 -15.83 -35.70
C ASN A 108 -7.39 -14.83 -36.18
N PHE A 109 -7.33 -13.63 -35.63
CA PHE A 109 -8.27 -12.55 -35.84
C PHE A 109 -7.51 -11.28 -36.25
N ARG A 110 -7.84 -10.74 -37.43
CA ARG A 110 -7.41 -9.42 -37.88
C ARG A 110 -8.55 -8.44 -37.66
N LEU A 111 -8.27 -7.34 -36.98
CA LEU A 111 -9.30 -6.35 -36.67
C LEU A 111 -9.66 -5.56 -37.91
N ASN A 112 -10.95 -5.25 -38.04
CA ASN A 112 -11.39 -4.17 -38.91
C ASN A 112 -10.95 -2.84 -38.29
N ARG A 113 -9.75 -2.38 -38.64
CA ARG A 113 -9.13 -1.20 -38.03
C ARG A 113 -9.93 0.08 -38.23
N ALA A 114 -10.65 0.20 -39.34
CA ALA A 114 -11.49 1.37 -39.59
C ALA A 114 -12.66 1.40 -38.59
N GLU A 115 -13.35 0.28 -38.41
CA GLU A 115 -14.48 0.18 -37.49
C GLU A 115 -14.03 0.29 -36.03
N VAL A 116 -13.04 -0.51 -35.63
CA VAL A 116 -12.50 -0.49 -34.27
C VAL A 116 -11.90 0.88 -33.92
N GLY A 117 -11.15 1.49 -34.84
CA GLY A 117 -10.57 2.82 -34.66
C GLY A 117 -11.64 3.89 -34.47
N LYS A 118 -12.71 3.86 -35.28
CA LYS A 118 -13.86 4.77 -35.12
C LYS A 118 -14.48 4.64 -33.73
N ILE A 119 -14.80 3.42 -33.30
CA ILE A 119 -15.40 3.15 -31.98
C ILE A 119 -14.50 3.64 -30.84
N ILE A 120 -13.20 3.36 -30.91
CA ILE A 120 -12.24 3.80 -29.89
C ILE A 120 -12.16 5.32 -29.85
N ILE A 121 -12.04 5.99 -31.00
CA ILE A 121 -11.95 7.45 -31.06
C ILE A 121 -13.23 8.09 -30.51
N GLU A 122 -14.41 7.61 -30.92
CA GLU A 122 -15.70 8.09 -30.39
C GLU A 122 -15.77 7.93 -28.87
N ARG A 123 -15.32 6.79 -28.34
CA ARG A 123 -15.28 6.54 -26.89
C ARG A 123 -14.28 7.43 -26.17
N VAL A 124 -13.09 7.64 -26.72
CA VAL A 124 -12.06 8.53 -26.14
C VAL A 124 -12.59 9.97 -26.11
N LEU A 125 -13.20 10.43 -27.19
CA LEU A 125 -13.76 11.78 -27.27
C LEU A 125 -14.96 11.97 -26.32
N ALA A 126 -15.80 10.94 -26.17
CA ALA A 126 -16.94 10.98 -25.25
C ALA A 126 -16.52 10.94 -23.77
N ALA A 127 -15.52 10.13 -23.43
CA ALA A 127 -15.03 9.97 -22.05
C ALA A 127 -14.03 11.05 -21.62
N GLY A 128 -13.29 11.64 -22.57
CA GLY A 128 -12.32 12.70 -22.30
C GLY A 128 -11.27 12.29 -21.24
N PRO A 129 -11.06 13.09 -20.18
CA PRO A 129 -10.15 12.75 -19.08
C PRO A 129 -10.47 11.44 -18.34
N ASP A 130 -11.71 10.96 -18.45
CA ASP A 130 -12.17 9.75 -17.77
C ASP A 130 -12.01 8.48 -18.62
N PHE A 131 -11.42 8.59 -19.81
CA PHE A 131 -11.09 7.41 -20.62
C PHE A 131 -10.13 6.48 -19.87
N GLY A 132 -10.48 5.19 -19.81
CA GLY A 132 -9.72 4.17 -19.08
C GLY A 132 -10.11 4.02 -17.61
N GLN A 133 -11.05 4.84 -17.12
CA GLN A 133 -11.63 4.63 -15.79
C GLN A 133 -12.66 3.48 -15.81
N SER A 134 -12.81 2.82 -14.65
CA SER A 134 -13.80 1.77 -14.45
C SER A 134 -14.41 1.85 -13.05
N ASP A 135 -15.53 1.13 -12.87
CA ASP A 135 -16.25 1.03 -11.60
C ASP A 135 -15.95 -0.31 -10.89
N SER A 136 -14.90 -1.02 -11.32
CA SER A 136 -14.59 -2.38 -10.87
C SER A 136 -14.26 -2.47 -9.38
N GLY A 137 -13.74 -1.38 -8.80
CA GLY A 137 -13.37 -1.28 -7.39
C GLY A 137 -14.43 -0.68 -6.47
N ILE A 138 -15.61 -0.31 -6.98
CA ILE A 138 -16.66 0.33 -6.15
C ILE A 138 -17.01 -0.58 -4.97
N GLY A 139 -17.12 0.03 -3.78
CA GLY A 139 -17.42 -0.69 -2.54
C GLY A 139 -16.20 -1.38 -1.92
N THR A 140 -15.01 -1.24 -2.50
CA THR A 140 -13.76 -1.76 -1.95
C THR A 140 -12.85 -0.61 -1.49
N LYS A 141 -12.52 -0.61 -0.19
CA LYS A 141 -11.59 0.34 0.40
C LYS A 141 -10.18 -0.25 0.42
N ILE A 142 -9.18 0.53 0.00
CA ILE A 142 -7.77 0.15 0.02
C ILE A 142 -6.98 1.24 0.74
N ILE A 143 -6.10 0.86 1.66
CA ILE A 143 -5.09 1.76 2.19
C ILE A 143 -3.80 1.57 1.40
N VAL A 144 -3.20 2.68 0.96
CA VAL A 144 -1.87 2.69 0.35
C VAL A 144 -0.98 3.55 1.24
N GLU A 145 -0.07 2.92 1.96
CA GLU A 145 0.93 3.61 2.77
C GLU A 145 2.20 3.81 1.95
N HIS A 146 2.69 5.04 1.89
CA HIS A 146 3.93 5.36 1.18
C HIS A 146 4.63 6.58 1.76
N THR A 147 5.83 6.87 1.24
CA THR A 147 6.67 8.01 1.63
C THR A 147 7.37 7.83 2.97
N ASN A 148 6.65 7.85 4.10
CA ASN A 148 7.11 7.56 5.47
C ASN A 148 8.53 8.05 5.78
N ILE A 149 8.78 9.33 5.55
CA ILE A 149 10.10 9.91 5.81
C ILE A 149 10.19 10.22 7.29
N ASN A 150 11.24 9.72 7.94
CA ASN A 150 11.52 10.07 9.34
C ASN A 150 11.62 11.58 9.51
N SER A 151 11.04 12.09 10.59
CA SER A 151 10.91 13.52 10.85
C SER A 151 12.19 14.14 11.40
N ASN A 152 13.35 13.83 10.79
CA ASN A 152 14.68 14.29 11.21
C ASN A 152 15.49 14.98 10.10
N LYS A 153 15.08 14.87 8.83
CA LYS A 153 15.88 15.31 7.68
C LYS A 153 15.02 15.65 6.46
N ALA A 154 15.62 16.23 5.44
CA ALA A 154 15.01 16.50 4.15
C ALA A 154 14.82 15.22 3.31
N ALA A 155 13.84 15.25 2.42
CA ALA A 155 13.63 14.21 1.42
C ALA A 155 14.81 14.12 0.44
N HIS A 156 15.05 12.93 -0.12
CA HIS A 156 16.05 12.70 -1.17
C HIS A 156 15.49 11.73 -2.22
N VAL A 157 16.26 11.45 -3.28
CA VAL A 157 15.80 10.63 -4.43
C VAL A 157 15.27 9.23 -4.05
N GLY A 158 15.76 8.67 -2.94
CA GLY A 158 15.27 7.39 -2.41
C GLY A 158 13.84 7.48 -1.88
N HIS A 159 13.53 8.54 -1.12
CA HIS A 159 12.17 8.84 -0.67
C HIS A 159 11.27 9.23 -1.84
N LEU A 160 11.81 9.94 -2.83
CA LEU A 160 11.07 10.29 -4.05
C LEU A 160 10.62 9.05 -4.81
N ARG A 161 11.49 8.05 -4.99
CA ARG A 161 11.12 6.77 -5.60
C ARG A 161 9.92 6.13 -4.90
N ASN A 162 9.96 6.04 -3.57
CA ASN A 162 8.87 5.47 -2.77
C ASN A 162 7.56 6.27 -2.98
N SER A 163 7.65 7.59 -2.82
CA SER A 163 6.50 8.49 -2.94
C SER A 163 5.84 8.43 -4.32
N CYS A 164 6.63 8.41 -5.40
CA CYS A 164 6.12 8.29 -6.77
C CYS A 164 5.46 6.93 -7.03
N LEU A 165 6.03 5.84 -6.52
CA LEU A 165 5.44 4.50 -6.66
C LEU A 165 4.09 4.42 -5.94
N GLY A 166 4.03 4.87 -4.69
CA GLY A 166 2.79 4.91 -3.91
C GLY A 166 1.72 5.77 -4.55
N ASP A 167 2.04 7.01 -4.91
CA ASP A 167 1.09 7.92 -5.55
C ASP A 167 0.58 7.38 -6.91
N THR A 168 1.44 6.69 -7.67
CA THR A 168 1.02 6.04 -8.92
C THR A 168 0.01 4.92 -8.65
N VAL A 169 0.27 4.07 -7.66
CA VAL A 169 -0.67 3.01 -7.25
C VAL A 169 -2.00 3.62 -6.77
N VAL A 170 -1.95 4.69 -5.98
CA VAL A 170 -3.14 5.42 -5.52
C VAL A 170 -3.97 5.92 -6.71
N ARG A 171 -3.35 6.56 -7.70
CA ARG A 171 -4.04 7.06 -8.91
C ARG A 171 -4.63 5.93 -9.73
N MET A 172 -3.88 4.86 -9.93
CA MET A 172 -4.35 3.69 -10.67
C MET A 172 -5.57 3.09 -10.00
N LEU A 173 -5.52 2.84 -8.69
CA LEU A 173 -6.66 2.29 -7.96
C LEU A 173 -7.88 3.23 -7.97
N ARG A 174 -7.69 4.54 -7.74
CA ARG A 174 -8.79 5.51 -7.83
C ARG A 174 -9.42 5.54 -9.22
N SER A 175 -8.63 5.43 -10.28
CA SER A 175 -9.14 5.36 -11.66
C SER A 175 -10.01 4.13 -11.93
N GLN A 176 -9.87 3.07 -11.12
CA GLN A 176 -10.66 1.84 -11.22
C GLN A 176 -11.83 1.81 -10.22
N GLY A 177 -12.15 2.93 -9.56
CA GLY A 177 -13.32 3.09 -8.70
C GLY A 177 -13.11 2.65 -7.25
N PHE A 178 -11.90 2.27 -6.85
CA PHE A 178 -11.58 1.94 -5.46
C PHE A 178 -11.63 3.18 -4.55
N GLN A 179 -12.12 3.01 -3.32
CA GLN A 179 -11.95 4.01 -2.28
C GLN A 179 -10.54 3.91 -1.71
N VAL A 180 -9.64 4.77 -2.15
CA VAL A 180 -8.24 4.74 -1.72
C VAL A 180 -7.96 5.78 -0.64
N GLU A 181 -7.40 5.31 0.48
CA GLU A 181 -6.84 6.11 1.57
C GLU A 181 -5.31 6.09 1.45
N ALA A 182 -4.71 7.23 1.12
CA ALA A 182 -3.27 7.39 0.99
C ALA A 182 -2.68 7.87 2.33
N ASP A 183 -1.89 7.02 2.97
CA ASP A 183 -1.32 7.27 4.29
C ASP A 183 0.17 7.64 4.18
N ASN A 184 0.58 8.65 4.95
CA ASN A 184 1.99 8.97 5.20
C ASN A 184 2.26 8.89 6.70
N TYR A 185 2.77 7.75 7.13
CA TYR A 185 3.09 7.48 8.53
C TYR A 185 4.28 8.33 8.99
N ILE A 186 4.11 9.00 10.13
CA ILE A 186 5.09 9.91 10.72
C ILE A 186 5.64 9.30 12.01
N ASP A 187 6.93 8.93 11.98
CA ASP A 187 7.68 8.62 13.19
C ASP A 187 8.19 9.93 13.82
N ASP A 188 7.47 10.39 14.85
CA ASP A 188 7.79 11.56 15.67
C ASP A 188 8.33 11.19 17.07
N SER A 189 8.48 9.90 17.36
CA SER A 189 8.98 9.42 18.66
C SER A 189 10.31 8.67 18.59
N GLY A 190 10.82 8.39 17.39
CA GLY A 190 12.02 7.61 17.19
C GLY A 190 13.32 8.32 17.60
N VAL A 191 14.38 7.52 17.72
CA VAL A 191 15.73 7.99 18.10
C VAL A 191 16.25 9.12 17.21
N GLN A 192 15.87 9.14 15.93
CA GLN A 192 16.33 10.17 15.00
C GLN A 192 15.71 11.55 15.28
N VAL A 193 14.51 11.59 15.83
CA VAL A 193 13.88 12.84 16.29
C VAL A 193 14.59 13.32 17.55
N ALA A 194 14.85 12.41 18.49
CA ALA A 194 15.65 12.70 19.68
C ALA A 194 17.04 13.25 19.32
N ASP A 195 17.70 12.71 18.28
CA ASP A 195 18.98 13.22 17.79
C ASP A 195 18.90 14.70 17.38
N VAL A 196 17.85 15.07 16.64
CA VAL A 196 17.64 16.46 16.20
C VAL A 196 17.32 17.37 17.38
N VAL A 197 16.46 16.94 18.31
CA VAL A 197 16.18 17.66 19.56
C VAL A 197 17.47 17.94 20.35
N VAL A 198 18.30 16.91 20.57
CA VAL A 198 19.61 17.08 21.24
C VAL A 198 20.49 18.05 20.45
N GLY A 199 20.51 17.94 19.12
CA GLY A 199 21.25 18.85 18.26
C GLY A 199 20.84 20.32 18.46
N PHE A 200 19.54 20.62 18.51
CA PHE A 200 19.03 21.97 18.81
C PHE A 200 19.44 22.46 20.21
N LEU A 201 19.33 21.60 21.23
CA LEU A 201 19.73 21.95 22.59
C LEU A 201 21.23 22.30 22.66
N LEU A 202 22.08 21.52 22.00
CA LEU A 202 23.52 21.79 21.97
C LEU A 202 23.87 23.03 21.13
N LEU A 203 23.14 23.31 20.05
CA LEU A 203 23.28 24.58 19.30
C LEU A 203 22.96 25.79 20.18
N GLN A 204 21.84 25.75 20.90
CA GLN A 204 21.43 26.82 21.81
C GLN A 204 22.46 27.05 22.93
N GLN A 205 23.13 25.99 23.38
CA GLN A 205 24.20 26.06 24.38
C GLN A 205 25.56 26.46 23.80
N GLY A 206 25.68 26.65 22.48
CA GLY A 206 26.97 26.92 21.81
C GLY A 206 27.94 25.73 21.84
N LYS A 207 27.43 24.52 22.05
CA LYS A 207 28.20 23.26 22.14
C LYS A 207 28.16 22.41 20.88
N LEU A 208 27.38 22.82 19.88
CA LEU A 208 27.37 22.23 18.55
C LEU A 208 27.66 23.31 17.51
N GLN A 209 28.36 22.94 16.44
CA GLN A 209 28.63 23.82 15.31
C GLN A 209 28.20 23.12 14.03
N LEU A 210 27.36 23.78 13.24
CA LEU A 210 26.96 23.27 11.93
C LEU A 210 28.01 23.64 10.87
N ALA A 211 28.13 22.78 9.86
CA ALA A 211 28.81 23.15 8.62
C ALA A 211 28.07 24.35 8.01
N GLU A 212 28.81 25.38 7.57
CA GLU A 212 28.26 26.61 6.96
C GLU A 212 27.54 27.58 7.93
N GLY A 213 27.69 27.40 9.25
CA GLY A 213 27.20 28.34 10.28
C GLY A 213 25.93 27.89 10.99
N ASN A 214 25.61 28.41 12.18
CA ASN A 214 24.52 27.88 13.01
C ASN A 214 23.12 28.40 12.63
N GLU A 215 23.05 29.31 11.66
CA GLU A 215 21.80 29.86 11.16
C GLU A 215 21.27 29.07 9.97
N GLN A 216 19.96 29.16 9.76
CA GLN A 216 19.30 28.65 8.56
C GLN A 216 19.78 29.46 7.35
N LEU A 217 20.22 28.76 6.30
CA LEU A 217 20.77 29.42 5.11
C LEU A 217 19.66 30.10 4.31
N PRO A 218 19.95 31.16 3.53
CA PRO A 218 18.96 31.79 2.67
C PRO A 218 18.30 30.79 1.71
N GLY A 219 16.99 30.64 1.81
CA GLY A 219 16.21 29.72 0.97
C GLY A 219 16.25 28.24 1.40
N GLU A 220 16.96 27.91 2.47
CA GLU A 220 16.95 26.57 3.07
C GLU A 220 15.60 26.32 3.74
N SER A 221 14.94 25.20 3.44
CA SER A 221 13.75 24.79 4.20
C SER A 221 14.13 24.12 5.51
N PHE A 222 13.20 24.08 6.46
CA PHE A 222 13.48 23.63 7.83
C PHE A 222 14.00 22.18 7.90
N ASP A 223 13.52 21.30 7.04
CA ASP A 223 13.99 19.91 6.92
C ASP A 223 15.45 19.80 6.44
N TYR A 224 15.92 20.71 5.58
CA TYR A 224 17.33 20.79 5.19
C TYR A 224 18.20 21.31 6.34
N PHE A 225 17.72 22.32 7.07
CA PHE A 225 18.40 22.78 8.27
C PHE A 225 18.55 21.65 9.29
N CYS A 226 17.47 20.92 9.58
CA CYS A 226 17.50 19.74 10.46
C CYS A 226 18.44 18.63 9.94
N SER A 227 18.62 18.49 8.63
CA SER A 227 19.61 17.56 8.06
C SER A 227 21.03 17.95 8.46
N ARG A 228 21.37 19.25 8.48
CA ARG A 228 22.68 19.74 8.95
C ARG A 228 22.86 19.52 10.45
N VAL A 229 21.81 19.76 11.23
CA VAL A 229 21.78 19.47 12.67
C VAL A 229 22.04 17.98 12.92
N TYR A 230 21.31 17.11 12.21
CA TYR A 230 21.44 15.66 12.31
C TYR A 230 22.85 15.17 11.96
N VAL A 231 23.47 15.71 10.90
CA VAL A 231 24.86 15.36 10.54
C VAL A 231 25.85 15.83 11.60
N ALA A 232 25.67 17.03 12.15
CA ALA A 232 26.56 17.57 13.17
C ALA A 232 26.49 16.77 14.47
N ILE A 233 25.29 16.46 14.97
CA ILE A 233 25.14 15.67 16.20
C ILE A 233 25.62 14.22 16.01
N SER A 234 25.42 13.63 14.83
CA SER A 234 25.92 12.28 14.53
C SER A 234 27.43 12.18 14.70
N LYS A 235 28.19 13.20 14.26
CA LYS A 235 29.65 13.25 14.45
C LYS A 235 30.05 13.34 15.92
N VAL A 236 29.26 14.02 16.75
CA VAL A 236 29.49 14.07 18.21
C VAL A 236 29.27 12.69 18.82
N TYR A 237 28.25 11.95 18.36
CA TYR A 237 28.01 10.58 18.81
C TYR A 237 29.04 9.57 18.32
N ASP A 238 29.70 9.80 17.19
CA ASP A 238 30.76 8.93 16.69
C ASP A 238 32.03 9.01 17.58
N ASP A 239 32.26 10.15 18.23
CA ASP A 239 33.33 10.35 19.22
C ASP A 239 32.89 9.94 20.64
N LYS A 240 32.56 8.65 20.80
CA LYS A 240 32.00 8.05 22.02
C LYS A 240 32.94 8.08 23.24
N GLU A 241 34.25 8.23 23.00
CA GLU A 241 35.25 8.27 24.07
C GLU A 241 35.43 9.68 24.64
N SER A 242 35.07 10.71 23.88
CA SER A 242 35.10 12.08 24.37
C SER A 242 34.03 12.34 25.44
N GLU A 243 34.35 13.23 26.39
CA GLU A 243 33.38 13.70 27.38
C GLU A 243 32.13 14.31 26.71
N SER A 244 32.31 14.97 25.57
CA SER A 244 31.21 15.56 24.80
C SER A 244 30.27 14.52 24.20
N GLY A 245 30.82 13.45 23.61
CA GLY A 245 30.06 12.36 23.02
C GLY A 245 29.31 11.55 24.08
N GLN A 246 29.95 11.26 25.23
CA GLN A 246 29.30 10.58 26.35
C GLN A 246 28.11 11.38 26.90
N LYS A 247 28.30 12.68 27.14
CA LYS A 247 27.22 13.56 27.62
C LYS A 247 26.08 13.67 26.60
N ALA A 248 26.39 13.76 25.31
CA ALA A 248 25.37 13.81 24.27
C ALA A 248 24.56 12.51 24.19
N LEU A 249 25.22 11.35 24.32
CA LEU A 249 24.56 10.04 24.31
C LEU A 249 23.64 9.83 25.52
N GLU A 250 24.06 10.26 26.72
CA GLU A 250 23.20 10.22 27.90
C GLU A 250 22.01 11.18 27.75
N LEU A 251 22.24 12.40 27.26
CA LEU A 251 21.16 13.34 26.98
C LEU A 251 20.17 12.77 25.95
N ARG A 252 20.65 12.10 24.90
CA ARG A 252 19.80 11.42 23.92
C ARG A 252 18.91 10.36 24.56
N LYS A 253 19.44 9.55 25.49
CA LYS A 253 18.62 8.56 26.22
C LYS A 253 17.51 9.24 27.01
N THR A 254 17.83 10.32 27.73
CA THR A 254 16.85 11.11 28.49
C THR A 254 15.78 11.70 27.57
N VAL A 255 16.18 12.32 26.47
CA VAL A 255 15.27 12.93 25.49
C VAL A 255 14.37 11.87 24.86
N LEU A 256 14.93 10.75 24.39
CA LEU A 256 14.16 9.66 23.79
C LEU A 256 13.14 9.09 24.78
N HIS A 257 13.56 8.81 26.02
CA HIS A 257 12.66 8.30 27.06
C HIS A 257 11.48 9.25 27.30
N ALA A 258 11.78 10.55 27.44
CA ALA A 258 10.75 11.56 27.66
C ALA A 258 9.76 11.62 26.49
N ILE A 259 10.24 11.59 25.24
CA ILE A 259 9.39 11.61 24.04
C ILE A 259 8.48 10.38 23.98
N GLU A 260 9.01 9.18 24.21
CA GLU A 260 8.24 7.92 24.13
C GLU A 260 7.15 7.83 25.22
N HIS A 261 7.39 8.40 26.40
CA HIS A 261 6.48 8.32 27.55
C HIS A 261 5.63 9.59 27.75
N GLY A 262 5.90 10.67 27.01
CA GLY A 262 5.23 11.95 27.18
C GLY A 262 5.49 12.56 28.57
N GLU A 263 6.69 12.39 29.11
CA GLU A 263 7.05 12.90 30.43
C GLU A 263 7.32 14.41 30.38
N GLU A 264 6.47 15.19 31.07
CA GLU A 264 6.73 16.60 31.34
C GLU A 264 7.79 16.70 32.46
N PRO A 265 8.92 17.38 32.22
CA PRO A 265 9.97 17.45 33.23
C PRO A 265 9.59 18.39 34.38
N GLU A 266 9.94 18.02 35.62
CA GLU A 266 9.81 18.90 36.80
C GLU A 266 10.67 20.17 36.67
N SER A 267 11.78 20.10 35.93
CA SER A 267 12.63 21.23 35.56
C SER A 267 13.39 20.94 34.26
N GLY A 268 13.50 21.94 33.38
CA GLY A 268 14.18 21.82 32.08
C GLY A 268 13.25 22.04 30.88
N PRO A 269 13.74 21.82 29.65
CA PRO A 269 12.94 21.94 28.43
C PRO A 269 11.95 20.79 28.30
N ASP A 270 10.74 21.08 27.87
CA ASP A 270 9.74 20.08 27.49
C ASP A 270 10.18 19.38 26.18
N TYR A 271 10.86 18.23 26.32
CA TYR A 271 11.38 17.49 25.18
C TYR A 271 10.27 16.92 24.27
N PRO A 272 9.16 16.35 24.80
CA PRO A 272 8.03 15.93 23.97
C PRO A 272 7.44 17.06 23.13
N LEU A 273 7.22 18.25 23.72
CA LEU A 273 6.70 19.40 22.98
C LEU A 273 7.67 19.86 21.90
N LEU A 274 8.97 19.95 22.23
CA LEU A 274 9.99 20.35 21.27
C LEU A 274 10.12 19.36 20.11
N ALA A 275 10.04 18.05 20.39
CA ALA A 275 10.02 17.01 19.37
C ALA A 275 8.80 17.15 18.46
N ALA A 276 7.60 17.32 19.02
CA ALA A 276 6.37 17.50 18.26
C ALA A 276 6.44 18.74 17.35
N ASP A 277 6.93 19.88 17.85
CA ASP A 277 7.07 21.12 17.09
C ASP A 277 8.08 20.98 15.93
N ILE A 278 9.22 20.33 16.18
CA ILE A 278 10.24 20.07 15.17
C ILE A 278 9.68 19.13 14.10
N SER A 279 9.08 18.01 14.50
CA SER A 279 8.51 17.03 13.58
C SER A 279 7.39 17.65 12.74
N HIS A 280 6.52 18.48 13.32
CA HIS A 280 5.47 19.20 12.59
C HIS A 280 6.05 20.10 11.49
N GLN A 281 7.08 20.88 11.79
CA GLN A 281 7.72 21.77 10.80
C GLN A 281 8.43 20.99 9.69
N ILE A 282 9.09 19.87 10.03
CA ILE A 282 9.74 19.00 9.05
C ILE A 282 8.70 18.36 8.13
N VAL A 283 7.62 17.81 8.69
CA VAL A 283 6.51 17.22 7.91
C VAL A 283 5.88 18.26 7.00
N GLN A 284 5.69 19.49 7.46
CA GLN A 284 5.19 20.57 6.58
C GLN A 284 6.13 20.84 5.40
N ALA A 285 7.45 20.80 5.61
CA ALA A 285 8.43 20.93 4.52
C ALA A 285 8.41 19.73 3.56
N HIS A 286 8.23 18.51 4.07
CA HIS A 286 8.03 17.31 3.25
C HIS A 286 6.77 17.42 2.40
N LEU A 287 5.63 17.80 2.99
CA LEU A 287 4.36 17.99 2.29
C LEU A 287 4.49 19.05 1.18
N ASN A 288 5.20 20.15 1.43
CA ASN A 288 5.48 21.15 0.40
C ASN A 288 6.31 20.57 -0.75
N THR A 289 7.30 19.73 -0.46
CA THR A 289 8.12 19.05 -1.46
C THR A 289 7.29 18.07 -2.28
N MET A 290 6.47 17.24 -1.64
CA MET A 290 5.61 16.25 -2.31
C MET A 290 4.49 16.91 -3.12
N GLY A 291 3.90 17.98 -2.60
CA GLY A 291 2.91 18.78 -3.31
C GLY A 291 3.46 19.45 -4.57
N ARG A 292 4.77 19.77 -4.65
CA ARG A 292 5.41 20.22 -5.90
C ARG A 292 5.44 19.16 -6.99
N LEU A 293 5.33 17.90 -6.62
CA LEU A 293 5.31 16.73 -7.49
C LEU A 293 3.90 16.19 -7.72
N ASN A 294 2.87 16.95 -7.29
CA ASN A 294 1.46 16.58 -7.31
C ASN A 294 1.11 15.36 -6.44
N ILE A 295 1.98 14.95 -5.52
CA ILE A 295 1.72 13.87 -4.57
C ILE A 295 0.91 14.42 -3.40
N SER A 296 -0.14 13.72 -3.00
CA SER A 296 -1.06 14.12 -1.94
C SER A 296 -1.52 12.93 -1.12
N TYR A 297 -1.84 13.17 0.15
CA TYR A 297 -2.24 12.15 1.12
C TYR A 297 -3.65 12.41 1.66
N ASP A 298 -4.28 11.40 2.26
CA ASP A 298 -5.55 11.56 2.95
C ASP A 298 -5.37 11.66 4.47
N LEU A 299 -4.38 10.95 5.02
CA LEU A 299 -4.12 10.88 6.45
C LEU A 299 -2.62 10.94 6.78
N LEU A 300 -2.32 11.60 7.90
CA LEU A 300 -1.04 11.54 8.61
C LEU A 300 -1.20 10.76 9.93
N PRO A 301 -0.88 9.47 9.96
CA PRO A 301 -0.76 8.68 11.18
C PRO A 301 0.52 9.06 11.93
N TRP A 302 0.45 9.36 13.24
CA TRP A 302 1.60 9.75 14.05
C TRP A 302 1.93 8.68 15.07
N GLU A 303 3.19 8.28 15.17
CA GLU A 303 3.64 7.26 16.12
C GLU A 303 3.30 7.65 17.57
N SER A 304 3.50 8.91 17.96
CA SER A 304 3.13 9.39 19.29
C SER A 304 1.62 9.23 19.58
N ALA A 305 0.75 9.36 18.57
CA ALA A 305 -0.67 9.13 18.73
C ALA A 305 -0.98 7.64 18.93
N LEU A 306 -0.32 6.74 18.18
CA LEU A 306 -0.44 5.29 18.35
C LEU A 306 0.02 4.83 19.74
N LEU A 307 1.15 5.38 20.22
CA LEU A 307 1.70 5.11 21.54
C LEU A 307 0.74 5.59 22.65
N LYS A 308 0.29 6.85 22.60
CA LYS A 308 -0.65 7.43 23.59
C LYS A 308 -2.00 6.72 23.62
N ALA A 309 -2.48 6.22 22.48
CA ALA A 309 -3.70 5.41 22.41
C ALA A 309 -3.54 4.01 23.04
N GLY A 310 -2.30 3.60 23.35
CA GLY A 310 -2.02 2.28 23.91
C GLY A 310 -2.26 1.14 22.92
N LEU A 311 -2.20 1.43 21.60
CA LEU A 311 -2.52 0.46 20.55
C LEU A 311 -1.67 -0.81 20.72
N TRP A 312 -0.35 -0.65 20.84
CA TRP A 312 0.55 -1.78 21.09
C TRP A 312 0.21 -2.54 22.38
N LYS A 313 -0.03 -1.83 23.50
CA LYS A 313 -0.32 -2.47 24.79
C LYS A 313 -1.53 -3.40 24.68
N LYS A 314 -2.60 -2.96 24.02
CA LYS A 314 -3.81 -3.76 23.84
C LYS A 314 -3.61 -4.89 22.83
N THR A 315 -2.87 -4.66 21.75
CA THR A 315 -2.48 -5.73 20.81
C THR A 315 -1.66 -6.81 21.50
N PHE A 316 -0.71 -6.42 22.35
CA PHE A 316 0.11 -7.35 23.13
C PHE A 316 -0.75 -8.19 24.09
N GLU A 317 -1.69 -7.57 24.81
CA GLU A 317 -2.64 -8.28 25.67
C GLU A 317 -3.50 -9.27 24.86
N MET A 318 -3.97 -8.89 23.67
CA MET A 318 -4.71 -9.79 22.77
C MET A 318 -3.86 -11.00 22.35
N LEU A 319 -2.62 -10.77 21.90
CA LEU A 319 -1.69 -11.84 21.50
C LEU A 319 -1.42 -12.80 22.67
N ARG A 320 -1.20 -12.25 23.88
CA ARG A 320 -0.99 -13.04 25.09
C ARG A 320 -2.23 -13.84 25.48
N ASN A 321 -3.41 -13.22 25.47
CA ASN A 321 -4.67 -13.87 25.87
C ASN A 321 -5.08 -14.98 24.89
N ARG A 322 -4.67 -14.89 23.62
CA ARG A 322 -4.85 -15.96 22.62
C ARG A 322 -3.74 -17.03 22.67
N ASN A 323 -2.84 -16.99 23.66
CA ASN A 323 -1.71 -17.91 23.83
C ASN A 323 -0.81 -17.99 22.59
N LEU A 324 -0.62 -16.87 21.89
CA LEU A 324 0.23 -16.79 20.71
C LEU A 324 1.67 -16.37 21.04
N LEU A 325 1.98 -16.03 22.28
CA LEU A 325 3.31 -15.59 22.69
C LEU A 325 3.93 -16.56 23.68
N GLU A 326 5.25 -16.73 23.56
CA GLU A 326 6.06 -17.45 24.53
C GLU A 326 7.01 -16.49 25.24
N LYS A 327 7.43 -16.86 26.45
CA LYS A 327 8.45 -16.13 27.21
C LYS A 327 9.49 -17.13 27.75
N PRO A 328 10.54 -17.43 26.98
CA PRO A 328 11.57 -18.38 27.41
C PRO A 328 12.24 -17.92 28.71
N GLU A 329 12.48 -18.86 29.63
CA GLU A 329 13.20 -18.59 30.88
C GLU A 329 14.73 -18.69 30.71
N THR A 330 15.18 -19.43 29.70
CA THR A 330 16.61 -19.71 29.45
C THR A 330 16.93 -19.58 27.95
N GLY A 331 18.22 -19.48 27.62
CA GLY A 331 18.71 -19.33 26.25
C GLY A 331 18.82 -17.89 25.76
N PRO A 332 19.14 -17.68 24.47
CA PRO A 332 19.44 -16.35 23.91
C PRO A 332 18.28 -15.36 23.98
N SER A 333 17.04 -15.85 23.99
CA SER A 333 15.81 -15.04 24.05
C SER A 333 15.20 -15.02 25.46
N ALA A 334 15.95 -15.42 26.49
CA ALA A 334 15.46 -15.47 27.87
C ALA A 334 14.89 -14.10 28.31
N GLY A 335 13.68 -14.13 28.87
CA GLY A 335 12.99 -12.93 29.35
C GLY A 335 12.33 -12.09 28.25
N CYS A 336 12.55 -12.38 26.96
CA CYS A 336 11.88 -11.72 25.85
C CYS A 336 10.51 -12.35 25.59
N TRP A 337 9.55 -11.57 25.09
CA TRP A 337 8.32 -12.12 24.53
C TRP A 337 8.52 -12.41 23.04
N ILE A 338 8.33 -13.67 22.66
CA ILE A 338 8.51 -14.16 21.31
C ILE A 338 7.18 -14.58 20.70
N LEU A 339 7.01 -14.31 19.41
CA LEU A 339 5.95 -14.86 18.59
C LEU A 339 6.55 -16.05 17.82
N PRO A 340 6.15 -17.29 18.15
CA PRO A 340 6.72 -18.45 17.51
C PRO A 340 6.19 -18.58 16.09
N PHE A 341 7.07 -18.81 15.12
CA PHE A 341 6.67 -19.07 13.74
C PHE A 341 6.83 -20.53 13.32
N GLY A 342 7.59 -21.32 14.10
CA GLY A 342 7.85 -22.73 13.82
C GLY A 342 8.75 -22.93 12.59
N ASP A 343 9.06 -24.20 12.30
CA ASP A 343 9.92 -24.61 11.16
C ASP A 343 9.16 -24.64 9.81
N GLY A 344 8.32 -23.63 9.54
CA GLY A 344 7.53 -23.54 8.31
C GLY A 344 8.32 -23.02 7.09
N ASP A 345 8.11 -23.64 5.93
CA ASP A 345 8.75 -23.38 4.63
C ASP A 345 8.36 -22.02 3.98
N THR A 346 8.75 -20.90 4.58
CA THR A 346 8.86 -19.63 3.82
C THR A 346 10.30 -19.42 3.40
N GLN A 347 10.63 -19.81 2.16
CA GLN A 347 11.91 -19.48 1.53
C GLN A 347 12.02 -17.96 1.35
N THR A 348 13.04 -17.36 1.97
CA THR A 348 13.59 -16.09 1.53
C THR A 348 14.79 -16.37 0.61
N ASN A 349 15.04 -15.50 -0.37
CA ASN A 349 16.23 -15.55 -1.23
C ASN A 349 17.56 -15.32 -0.45
N GLU A 350 17.50 -15.11 0.87
CA GLU A 350 18.65 -14.81 1.73
C GLU A 350 18.96 -15.89 2.78
N GLY A 351 18.32 -17.06 2.71
CA GLY A 351 18.88 -18.27 3.34
C GLY A 351 18.87 -18.35 4.87
N ASP A 352 18.24 -17.40 5.59
CA ASP A 352 18.02 -17.56 7.03
C ASP A 352 16.79 -18.44 7.29
N ARG A 353 17.06 -19.66 7.76
CA ARG A 353 16.06 -20.63 8.18
C ARG A 353 15.80 -20.47 9.68
N THR A 354 14.53 -20.18 9.98
CA THR A 354 13.82 -20.29 11.27
C THR A 354 14.29 -19.36 12.41
N SER A 355 13.36 -18.66 13.08
CA SER A 355 13.51 -18.20 14.48
C SER A 355 12.30 -17.37 14.91
N ASP A 356 11.76 -17.70 16.06
CA ASP A 356 10.67 -16.96 16.69
C ASP A 356 11.00 -15.47 16.79
N LYS A 357 10.03 -14.61 16.50
CA LYS A 357 10.29 -13.17 16.47
C LYS A 357 10.13 -12.57 17.85
N ILE A 358 11.20 -11.92 18.34
CA ILE A 358 11.12 -11.07 19.53
C ILE A 358 10.22 -9.86 19.25
N LEU A 359 9.08 -9.80 19.93
CA LEU A 359 8.18 -8.65 19.91
C LEU A 359 8.47 -7.68 21.07
N VAL A 360 8.89 -8.21 22.22
CA VAL A 360 9.27 -7.39 23.38
C VAL A 360 10.60 -7.90 23.93
N ARG A 361 11.56 -6.99 24.09
CA ARG A 361 12.86 -7.30 24.70
C ARG A 361 12.73 -7.58 26.19
N SER A 362 13.79 -8.13 26.79
CA SER A 362 13.83 -8.43 28.23
C SER A 362 13.69 -7.19 29.12
N ASP A 363 14.02 -6.01 28.61
CA ASP A 363 13.83 -4.71 29.26
C ASP A 363 12.40 -4.14 29.13
N GLY A 364 11.50 -4.83 28.43
CA GLY A 364 10.12 -4.40 28.21
C GLY A 364 9.90 -3.56 26.95
N THR A 365 10.96 -3.23 26.21
CA THR A 365 10.88 -2.41 24.99
C THR A 365 10.25 -3.18 23.83
N ALA A 366 9.22 -2.61 23.21
CA ALA A 366 8.59 -3.13 22.02
C ALA A 366 9.53 -3.01 20.80
N THR A 367 9.58 -4.03 19.95
CA THR A 367 10.32 -3.96 18.68
C THR A 367 9.51 -3.27 17.58
N TYR A 368 10.15 -2.81 16.51
CA TYR A 368 9.44 -2.23 15.36
C TYR A 368 8.39 -3.19 14.79
N THR A 369 8.71 -4.47 14.70
CA THR A 369 7.77 -5.50 14.23
C THR A 369 6.52 -5.61 15.11
N ALA A 370 6.66 -5.43 16.42
CA ALA A 370 5.53 -5.41 17.34
C ALA A 370 4.58 -4.24 17.03
N LYS A 371 5.14 -3.06 16.79
CA LYS A 371 4.40 -1.85 16.42
C LYS A 371 3.73 -2.01 15.05
N ASP A 372 4.42 -2.58 14.06
CA ASP A 372 3.88 -2.86 12.72
C ASP A 372 2.66 -3.78 12.77
N ILE A 373 2.70 -4.85 13.59
CA ILE A 373 1.54 -5.75 13.78
C ILE A 373 0.35 -4.97 14.31
N ALA A 374 0.55 -4.16 15.35
CA ALA A 374 -0.51 -3.39 15.97
C ALA A 374 -1.12 -2.35 15.00
N TYR A 375 -0.26 -1.69 14.23
CA TYR A 375 -0.69 -0.71 13.25
C TYR A 375 -1.41 -1.35 12.06
N GLN A 376 -0.97 -2.53 11.60
CA GLN A 376 -1.66 -3.28 10.56
C GLN A 376 -3.06 -3.73 11.00
N LEU A 377 -3.24 -4.14 12.27
CA LEU A 377 -4.56 -4.42 12.82
C LEU A 377 -5.48 -3.20 12.75
N TRP A 378 -4.96 -2.00 13.05
CA TRP A 378 -5.75 -0.77 12.92
C TRP A 378 -6.15 -0.48 11.47
N LYS A 379 -5.24 -0.64 10.50
CA LYS A 379 -5.56 -0.42 9.07
C LYS A 379 -6.73 -1.29 8.59
N PHE A 380 -6.85 -2.51 9.10
CA PHE A 380 -7.97 -3.40 8.78
C PHE A 380 -9.22 -3.19 9.65
N GLY A 381 -9.21 -2.26 10.60
CA GLY A 381 -10.31 -2.04 11.56
C GLY A 381 -10.40 -3.12 12.65
N LEU A 382 -9.38 -3.97 12.78
CA LEU A 382 -9.33 -5.04 13.80
C LEU A 382 -8.98 -4.48 15.19
N ALA A 383 -8.46 -3.24 15.26
CA ALA A 383 -8.22 -2.54 16.51
C ALA A 383 -9.53 -2.18 17.27
N ASP A 384 -10.67 -2.18 16.58
CA ASP A 384 -11.99 -1.98 17.20
C ASP A 384 -12.30 -3.09 18.22
N GLU A 385 -11.89 -4.34 17.95
CA GLU A 385 -12.10 -5.49 18.85
C GLU A 385 -11.40 -5.31 20.21
N ILE A 386 -10.31 -4.55 20.22
CA ILE A 386 -9.52 -4.25 21.42
C ILE A 386 -9.84 -2.84 21.98
N GLY A 387 -10.85 -2.16 21.41
CA GLY A 387 -11.38 -0.89 21.89
C GLY A 387 -10.36 0.24 21.84
N VAL A 388 -9.53 0.32 20.79
CA VAL A 388 -8.61 1.44 20.57
C VAL A 388 -9.24 2.38 19.57
N ASP A 389 -9.60 3.58 20.03
CA ASP A 389 -10.21 4.60 19.20
C ASP A 389 -9.23 5.75 18.91
N PHE A 390 -9.32 6.28 17.70
CA PHE A 390 -8.59 7.47 17.26
C PHE A 390 -9.54 8.57 16.85
N HIS A 391 -9.09 9.81 17.02
CA HIS A 391 -9.76 10.99 16.46
C HIS A 391 -8.96 11.53 15.29
N PHE A 392 -9.66 12.22 14.39
CA PHE A 392 -9.06 12.80 13.20
C PHE A 392 -9.39 14.28 13.12
N ALA A 393 -8.35 15.08 12.97
CA ALA A 393 -8.45 16.52 12.81
C ALA A 393 -7.96 16.92 11.42
N LEU A 394 -8.49 18.02 10.89
CA LEU A 394 -8.00 18.59 9.65
C LEU A 394 -6.57 19.12 9.86
N TRP A 395 -5.60 18.62 9.08
CA TRP A 395 -4.27 19.21 8.99
C TRP A 395 -4.30 20.48 8.13
N GLY A 396 -4.95 20.39 6.97
CA GLY A 396 -5.08 21.52 6.05
C GLY A 396 -5.58 21.13 4.67
N ILE A 397 -5.53 22.08 3.74
CA ILE A 397 -5.86 21.87 2.32
C ILE A 397 -4.58 21.77 1.52
N GLN A 398 -4.44 20.68 0.75
CA GLN A 398 -3.27 20.42 -0.10
C GLN A 398 -3.35 21.18 -1.43
N ARG A 399 -2.26 21.17 -2.20
CA ARG A 399 -2.15 21.89 -3.49
C ARG A 399 -3.21 21.48 -4.52
N ASN A 400 -3.69 20.24 -4.47
CA ASN A 400 -4.76 19.74 -5.33
C ASN A 400 -6.18 20.09 -4.82
N GLY A 401 -6.30 20.84 -3.72
CA GLY A 401 -7.57 21.21 -3.10
C GLY A 401 -8.15 20.16 -2.15
N HIS A 402 -7.52 19.00 -1.99
CA HIS A 402 -8.02 17.94 -1.11
C HIS A 402 -7.66 18.21 0.36
N LYS A 403 -8.57 17.84 1.26
CA LYS A 403 -8.35 17.89 2.71
C LYS A 403 -7.33 16.81 3.12
N LEU A 404 -6.28 17.21 3.82
CA LEU A 404 -5.37 16.31 4.52
C LEU A 404 -5.79 16.24 5.99
N TRP A 405 -5.91 15.04 6.52
CA TRP A 405 -6.25 14.80 7.91
C TRP A 405 -5.04 14.30 8.69
N THR A 406 -5.10 14.43 10.00
CA THR A 406 -4.09 13.94 10.92
C THR A 406 -4.73 13.11 12.03
N MET A 407 -4.11 11.97 12.34
CA MET A 407 -4.50 11.12 13.45
C MET A 407 -4.11 11.77 14.78
N ARG A 408 -5.01 11.70 15.76
CA ARG A 408 -4.86 12.24 17.11
C ARG A 408 -5.49 11.29 18.12
N THR A 409 -5.13 11.44 19.40
CA THR A 409 -5.86 10.77 20.48
C THR A 409 -7.07 11.60 20.92
N PRO A 410 -8.09 10.98 21.54
CA PRO A 410 -9.29 11.71 21.99
C PRO A 410 -9.04 12.87 22.95
N ASN A 411 -7.96 12.80 23.74
CA ASN A 411 -7.61 13.76 24.77
C ASN A 411 -6.63 14.84 24.30
N ASP A 412 -6.29 14.89 23.00
CA ASP A 412 -5.38 15.90 22.47
C ASP A 412 -6.02 17.30 22.48
N PRO A 413 -5.47 18.28 23.24
CA PRO A 413 -6.06 19.61 23.38
C PRO A 413 -5.91 20.49 22.13
N SER A 414 -5.10 20.10 21.14
CA SER A 414 -4.78 20.90 19.95
C SER A 414 -5.86 20.90 18.83
N GLY A 415 -7.10 20.50 19.14
CA GLY A 415 -8.13 20.20 18.15
C GLY A 415 -8.62 21.40 17.32
N GLY A 416 -8.38 21.36 16.01
CA GLY A 416 -9.08 22.18 15.04
C GLY A 416 -10.60 21.96 15.07
N SER A 417 -11.37 22.95 14.63
CA SER A 417 -12.85 22.96 14.77
C SER A 417 -13.59 21.86 14.00
N GLU A 418 -12.95 21.22 13.01
CA GLU A 418 -13.55 20.19 12.17
C GLU A 418 -13.04 18.79 12.58
N LYS A 419 -13.96 17.94 13.06
CA LYS A 419 -13.71 16.53 13.37
C LYS A 419 -14.30 15.66 12.27
N ALA A 420 -13.55 14.68 11.80
CA ALA A 420 -14.10 13.65 10.91
C ALA A 420 -14.80 12.54 11.72
N ASP A 421 -15.68 11.79 11.05
CA ASP A 421 -16.20 10.52 11.54
C ASP A 421 -15.02 9.59 11.91
N SER A 422 -15.06 8.97 13.08
CA SER A 422 -14.01 8.04 13.54
C SER A 422 -13.87 6.82 12.64
N ARG A 423 -14.90 6.47 11.86
CA ARG A 423 -14.85 5.37 10.87
C ARG A 423 -14.41 5.80 9.48
N ARG A 424 -14.08 7.08 9.28
CA ARG A 424 -13.60 7.58 7.98
C ARG A 424 -12.32 6.88 7.55
N PHE A 425 -11.40 6.66 8.49
CA PHE A 425 -10.06 6.13 8.26
C PHE A 425 -9.91 4.69 8.77
N GLY A 426 -8.89 3.96 8.30
CA GLY A 426 -8.74 2.53 8.60
C GLY A 426 -9.78 1.65 7.89
N HIS A 427 -10.08 0.46 8.41
CA HIS A 427 -11.14 -0.43 7.88
C HIS A 427 -10.99 -0.79 6.39
N ALA A 428 -9.75 -0.93 5.91
CA ALA A 428 -9.51 -1.32 4.53
C ALA A 428 -9.85 -2.79 4.30
N LYS A 429 -10.22 -3.14 3.07
CA LYS A 429 -10.31 -4.52 2.60
C LYS A 429 -8.94 -5.06 2.16
N SER A 430 -8.06 -4.17 1.71
CA SER A 430 -6.69 -4.49 1.31
C SER A 430 -5.73 -3.37 1.70
N VAL A 431 -4.48 -3.72 1.97
CA VAL A 431 -3.44 -2.76 2.36
C VAL A 431 -2.20 -2.95 1.50
N ILE A 432 -1.72 -1.86 0.90
CA ILE A 432 -0.49 -1.84 0.11
C ILE A 432 0.53 -0.95 0.82
N ASN A 433 1.61 -1.56 1.30
CA ASN A 433 2.72 -0.85 1.91
C ASN A 433 3.85 -0.68 0.89
N VAL A 434 4.17 0.56 0.50
CA VAL A 434 5.31 0.84 -0.38
C VAL A 434 6.55 1.04 0.49
N ILE A 435 7.40 0.01 0.52
CA ILE A 435 8.60 -0.03 1.37
C ILE A 435 9.83 -0.54 0.61
N ASP A 436 11.00 -0.42 1.23
CA ASP A 436 12.24 -0.97 0.68
C ASP A 436 12.26 -2.50 0.75
N VAL A 437 12.78 -3.16 -0.28
CA VAL A 437 12.84 -4.64 -0.37
C VAL A 437 13.55 -5.29 0.82
N ARG A 438 14.48 -4.60 1.47
CA ARG A 438 15.17 -5.08 2.68
C ARG A 438 14.22 -5.28 3.87
N GLN A 439 13.01 -4.72 3.82
CA GLN A 439 11.98 -4.86 4.85
C GLN A 439 11.00 -6.02 4.56
N SER A 440 11.20 -6.80 3.49
CA SER A 440 10.29 -7.89 3.10
C SER A 440 10.07 -8.91 4.21
N TYR A 441 11.12 -9.26 4.95
CA TYR A 441 11.01 -10.20 6.08
C TYR A 441 10.13 -9.66 7.22
N LEU A 442 10.22 -8.35 7.52
CA LEU A 442 9.38 -7.75 8.57
C LEU A 442 7.90 -7.78 8.17
N GLN A 443 7.59 -7.58 6.88
CA GLN A 443 6.21 -7.72 6.39
C GLN A 443 5.72 -9.18 6.43
N GLN A 444 6.57 -10.15 6.11
CA GLN A 444 6.21 -11.57 6.25
C GLN A 444 5.82 -11.91 7.69
N VAL A 445 6.55 -11.36 8.66
CA VAL A 445 6.22 -11.51 10.08
C VAL A 445 4.86 -10.90 10.40
N VAL A 446 4.52 -9.73 9.86
CA VAL A 446 3.19 -9.11 10.03
C VAL A 446 2.09 -10.01 9.46
N TYR A 447 2.25 -10.50 8.23
CA TYR A 447 1.26 -11.38 7.58
C TYR A 447 1.03 -12.65 8.39
N GLU A 448 2.10 -13.30 8.84
CA GLU A 448 1.96 -14.53 9.62
C GLU A 448 1.38 -14.26 11.02
N SER A 449 1.66 -13.09 11.61
CA SER A 449 1.01 -12.65 12.85
C SER A 449 -0.50 -12.52 12.68
N LEU A 450 -0.97 -11.94 11.57
CA LEU A 450 -2.39 -11.84 11.25
C LEU A 450 -3.03 -13.22 11.05
N ARG A 451 -2.38 -14.14 10.31
CA ARG A 451 -2.87 -15.51 10.14
C ARG A 451 -3.03 -16.24 11.47
N ARG A 452 -2.03 -16.16 12.35
CA ARG A 452 -2.08 -16.78 13.68
C ARG A 452 -3.14 -16.18 14.60
N LEU A 453 -3.44 -14.89 14.43
CA LEU A 453 -4.55 -14.25 15.09
C LEU A 453 -5.92 -14.69 14.56
N GLY A 454 -5.96 -15.43 13.44
CA GLY A 454 -7.19 -15.90 12.78
C GLY A 454 -7.67 -14.98 11.65
N TYR A 455 -6.91 -13.94 11.32
CA TYR A 455 -7.24 -12.94 10.29
C TYR A 455 -6.61 -13.32 8.94
N VAL A 456 -6.96 -14.50 8.42
CA VAL A 456 -6.37 -15.06 7.20
C VAL A 456 -6.68 -14.20 5.98
N GLU A 457 -7.91 -13.71 5.85
CA GLU A 457 -8.30 -12.83 4.75
C GLU A 457 -7.45 -11.55 4.72
N GLN A 458 -7.25 -10.91 5.87
CA GLN A 458 -6.43 -9.70 6.01
C GLN A 458 -4.93 -9.96 5.85
N ALA A 459 -4.48 -11.20 6.01
CA ALA A 459 -3.08 -11.54 5.77
C ALA A 459 -2.76 -11.75 4.27
N ASP A 460 -3.78 -12.04 3.47
CA ASP A 460 -3.68 -12.32 2.04
C ASP A 460 -4.03 -11.11 1.15
N HIS A 461 -4.52 -10.02 1.76
CA HIS A 461 -5.00 -8.78 1.13
C HIS A 461 -4.36 -7.54 1.75
#